data_AF-A0A1G1WS17-F1
#
_entry.id   AF-A0A1G1WS17-F1
#
_cell.length_a   1.000
_cell.length_b   1.000
_cell.length_c   1.000
_cell.angle_alpha   90.00
_cell.angle_beta   90.00
_cell.angle_gamma   90.00
#
_symmetry.space_group_name_H-M   'P 1'
#
loop_
_entity.id
_entity.type
_entity.pdbx_description
1 polymer ?
#
loop_
_entity_poly.entity_id
_entity_poly.type
_entity_poly.pdbx_seq_one_letter_code
_entity_poly.pdbx_strand_id
1 'polypeptide(L)'
;MIIFYELFANKENIEAKLNQLNLAEHERKHLLELLRKIYQQHLLAGILDLLGEEDQAVFLEKFYYGPELSVVNYLRERIEDLDVKISKLVSDLEIEIFTMLAEKK
;
A
#
# COMPACT_ATOMS: atom_id res chain seq x y z
N MET A 1 2.70 9.35 -8.11
CA MET A 1 3.10 8.26 -7.20
C MET A 1 3.09 8.71 -5.74
N ILE A 2 2.73 9.97 -5.44
CA ILE A 2 2.68 10.55 -4.10
C ILE A 2 1.36 10.16 -3.40
N ILE A 3 0.26 9.99 -4.15
CA ILE A 3 -1.08 9.70 -3.61
C ILE A 3 -1.14 8.34 -2.91
N PHE A 4 -0.47 7.32 -3.45
CA PHE A 4 -0.34 6.01 -2.77
C PHE A 4 0.65 6.04 -1.59
N TYR A 5 1.62 6.95 -1.59
CA TYR A 5 2.55 7.13 -0.47
C TYR A 5 1.94 7.90 0.69
N GLU A 6 1.02 8.84 0.44
CA GLU A 6 0.31 9.57 1.49
C GLU A 6 -0.78 8.72 2.16
N LEU A 7 -1.33 7.73 1.43
CA LEU A 7 -2.16 6.67 1.99
C LEU A 7 -1.38 5.67 2.86
N PHE A 8 -0.05 5.84 2.98
CA PHE A 8 0.71 5.38 4.15
C PHE A 8 0.32 6.19 5.40
N ALA A 9 -0.98 6.42 5.58
CA ALA A 9 -1.61 7.22 6.63
C ALA A 9 -1.38 6.62 8.03
N ASN A 10 -0.78 5.43 8.11
CA ASN A 10 -0.47 4.75 9.35
C ASN A 10 1.04 4.48 9.53
N LYS A 11 1.90 5.29 8.89
CA LYS A 11 3.32 5.34 9.23
C LYS A 11 3.54 5.39 10.74
N GLU A 12 2.76 6.24 11.41
CA GLU A 12 2.84 6.47 12.85
C GLU A 12 2.43 5.22 13.65
N ASN A 13 1.43 4.47 13.21
CA ASN A 13 0.98 3.25 13.88
C ASN A 13 1.97 2.09 13.72
N ILE A 14 2.55 1.94 12.53
CA ILE A 14 3.61 0.93 12.28
C ILE A 14 4.88 1.28 13.04
N GLU A 15 5.32 2.54 13.00
CA GLU A 15 6.48 3.00 13.77
C GLU A 15 6.27 2.80 15.27
N ALA A 16 5.09 3.14 15.80
CA ALA A 16 4.73 2.89 17.19
C ALA A 16 4.80 1.39 17.54
N LYS A 17 4.30 0.51 16.66
CA LYS A 17 4.37 -0.94 16.86
C LYS A 17 5.80 -1.46 16.84
N LEU A 18 6.62 -0.99 15.90
CA LEU A 18 8.05 -1.35 15.83
C LEU A 18 8.83 -0.85 17.04
N ASN A 19 8.47 0.32 17.59
CA ASN A 19 9.06 0.85 18.82
C ASN A 19 8.81 -0.06 20.03
N GLN A 20 7.71 -0.84 20.03
CA GLN A 20 7.40 -1.81 21.09
C GLN A 20 8.19 -3.12 20.99
N LEU A 21 8.87 -3.38 19.86
CA LEU A 21 9.63 -4.62 19.63
C LEU A 21 11.05 -4.59 20.20
N ASN A 22 11.44 -3.50 20.87
CA ASN A 22 12.76 -3.33 21.51
C ASN A 22 13.96 -3.61 20.58
N LEU A 23 13.79 -3.30 19.29
CA LEU A 23 14.79 -3.51 18.23
C LEU A 23 15.85 -2.40 18.22
N ALA A 24 17.04 -2.72 17.73
CA ALA A 24 18.03 -1.68 17.45
C ALA A 24 17.54 -0.72 16.35
N GLU A 25 18.06 0.52 16.34
CA GLU A 25 17.63 1.55 15.39
C GLU A 25 17.79 1.12 13.92
N HIS A 26 18.91 0.47 13.60
CA HIS A 26 19.17 -0.01 12.24
C HIS A 26 18.23 -1.14 11.82
N GLU A 27 17.88 -2.06 12.73
CA GLU A 27 16.91 -3.14 12.47
C GLU A 27 15.52 -2.57 12.24
N ARG A 28 15.11 -1.60 13.05
CA ARG A 28 13.83 -0.90 12.93
C ARG A 28 13.71 -0.17 11.60
N LYS A 29 14.76 0.54 11.20
CA LYS A 29 14.82 1.24 9.91
C LYS A 29 14.72 0.25 8.76
N HIS A 30 15.44 -0.85 8.83
CA HIS A 30 15.39 -1.90 7.82
C HIS A 30 14.00 -2.53 7.71
N LEU A 31 13.36 -2.85 8.84
CA LEU A 31 11.99 -3.34 8.91
C LEU A 31 11.00 -2.35 8.30
N LEU A 32 11.13 -1.06 8.61
CA LEU A 32 10.26 -0.04 8.06
C LEU A 32 10.41 0.09 6.53
N GLU A 33 11.63 -0.01 6.01
CA GLU A 33 11.86 -0.06 4.56
C GLU A 33 11.26 -1.30 3.89
N LEU A 34 11.36 -2.46 4.54
CA LEU A 34 10.74 -3.70 4.06
C LEU A 34 9.21 -3.61 4.06
N LEU A 35 8.62 -3.15 5.16
CA LEU A 35 7.17 -2.95 5.26
C LEU A 35 6.70 -1.99 4.18
N ARG A 36 7.42 -0.88 3.96
CA ARG A 36 7.10 0.06 2.87
C ARG A 36 7.05 -0.62 1.51
N LYS A 37 7.98 -1.51 1.19
CA LYS A 37 7.97 -2.26 -0.07
C LYS A 37 6.79 -3.23 -0.15
N ILE A 38 6.50 -3.95 0.93
CA ILE A 38 5.36 -4.86 1.03
C ILE A 38 4.06 -4.10 0.78
N TYR A 39 3.88 -2.92 1.41
CA TYR A 39 2.74 -2.03 1.16
C TYR A 39 2.56 -1.68 -0.30
N GLN A 40 3.63 -1.22 -0.95
CA GLN A 40 3.55 -0.82 -2.35
C GLN A 40 3.19 -2.00 -3.26
N GLN A 41 3.74 -3.18 -2.99
CA GLN A 41 3.45 -4.39 -3.76
C GLN A 41 2.00 -4.85 -3.57
N HIS A 42 1.52 -4.92 -2.32
CA HIS A 42 0.16 -5.33 -2.04
C HIS A 42 -0.88 -4.36 -2.55
N LEU A 43 -0.62 -3.05 -2.43
CA LEU A 43 -1.53 -2.05 -2.94
C LEU A 43 -1.61 -2.10 -4.47
N LEU A 44 -0.48 -2.28 -5.15
CA LEU A 44 -0.46 -2.46 -6.59
C LEU A 44 -1.23 -3.73 -7.01
N ALA A 45 -0.98 -4.85 -6.34
CA ALA A 45 -1.69 -6.11 -6.59
C ALA A 45 -3.20 -5.96 -6.37
N GLY A 46 -3.61 -5.39 -5.24
CA GLY A 46 -5.02 -5.18 -4.93
C GLY A 46 -5.71 -4.23 -5.91
N ILE A 47 -5.02 -3.22 -6.43
CA ILE A 47 -5.58 -2.36 -7.50
C ILE A 47 -5.75 -3.14 -8.80
N LEU A 48 -4.78 -3.99 -9.16
CA LEU A 48 -4.90 -4.85 -10.35
C LEU A 48 -6.07 -5.82 -10.21
N ASP A 49 -6.28 -6.41 -9.03
CA ASP A 49 -7.40 -7.32 -8.75
C ASP A 49 -8.78 -6.63 -8.85
N LEU A 50 -8.83 -5.30 -8.69
CA LEU A 50 -10.04 -4.50 -8.86
C LEU A 50 -10.31 -4.11 -10.32
N LEU A 51 -9.34 -4.30 -11.22
CA LEU A 51 -9.45 -4.01 -12.64
C LEU A 51 -9.72 -5.29 -13.43
N GLY A 52 -10.49 -5.17 -14.52
CA GLY A 52 -10.58 -6.24 -15.51
C GLY A 52 -9.25 -6.45 -16.23
N GLU A 53 -9.02 -7.65 -16.79
CA GLU A 53 -7.75 -8.03 -17.42
C GLU A 53 -7.29 -7.03 -18.51
N GLU A 54 -8.23 -6.51 -19.33
CA GLU A 54 -7.91 -5.52 -20.36
C GLU A 54 -7.50 -4.16 -19.76
N ASP A 55 -8.12 -3.76 -18.65
CA ASP A 55 -7.81 -2.50 -17.96
C ASP A 55 -6.50 -2.56 -17.17
N GLN A 56 -6.07 -3.75 -16.74
CA GLN A 56 -4.78 -3.92 -16.05
C GLN A 56 -3.60 -3.50 -16.92
N ALA A 57 -3.57 -3.92 -18.19
CA ALA A 57 -2.47 -3.59 -19.10
C ALA A 57 -2.37 -2.07 -19.32
N VAL A 58 -3.50 -1.42 -19.56
CA VAL A 58 -3.58 0.04 -19.77
C VAL A 58 -3.23 0.79 -18.49
N PHE A 59 -3.66 0.30 -17.33
CA PHE A 59 -3.26 0.85 -16.04
C PHE A 59 -1.75 0.78 -15.84
N LEU A 60 -1.11 -0.37 -16.10
CA LEU A 60 0.34 -0.53 -15.93
C LEU A 60 1.14 0.40 -16.84
N GLU A 61 0.70 0.58 -18.09
CA GLU A 61 1.30 1.54 -19.01
C GLU A 61 1.18 2.99 -18.46
N LYS A 62 -0.02 3.38 -18.02
CA LYS A 62 -0.25 4.70 -17.41
C LYS A 62 0.52 4.88 -16.10
N PHE A 63 0.62 3.84 -15.29
CA PHE A 63 1.33 3.86 -14.02
C PHE A 63 2.83 4.07 -14.23
N TYR A 64 3.40 3.48 -15.30
CA TYR A 64 4.82 3.57 -15.60
C TYR A 64 5.21 4.86 -16.34
N TYR A 65 4.41 5.29 -17.33
CA TYR A 65 4.76 6.40 -18.23
C TYR A 65 3.94 7.68 -17.99
N GLY A 66 2.77 7.56 -17.36
CA GLY A 66 1.79 8.63 -17.26
C GLY A 66 1.99 9.56 -16.06
N PRO A 67 1.49 10.80 -16.15
CA PRO A 67 1.42 11.70 -14.99
C PRO A 67 0.44 11.14 -13.95
N GLU A 68 0.72 11.38 -12.67
CA GLU A 68 -0.05 10.85 -11.54
C GLU A 68 -1.57 11.10 -11.64
N LEU A 69 -1.97 12.30 -12.03
CA LEU A 69 -3.38 12.65 -12.18
C LEU A 69 -4.09 11.77 -13.23
N SER A 70 -3.39 11.37 -14.29
CA SER A 70 -3.94 10.49 -15.32
C SER A 70 -4.18 9.07 -14.82
N VAL A 71 -3.32 8.58 -13.91
CA VAL A 71 -3.46 7.26 -13.29
C VAL A 71 -4.67 7.26 -12.36
N VAL A 72 -4.80 8.28 -11.52
CA VAL A 72 -5.93 8.38 -10.57
C VAL A 72 -7.26 8.53 -11.30
N ASN A 73 -7.31 9.37 -12.34
CA ASN A 73 -8.52 9.53 -13.15
C ASN A 73 -8.91 8.21 -13.83
N TYR A 74 -7.92 7.49 -14.39
CA TYR A 74 -8.16 6.18 -14.98
C TYR A 74 -8.79 5.21 -13.96
N LEU A 75 -8.22 5.12 -12.76
CA LEU A 75 -8.75 4.25 -11.71
C LEU A 75 -10.17 4.65 -11.29
N ARG A 76 -10.46 5.94 -11.13
CA ARG A 76 -11.79 6.43 -10.73
C ARG A 76 -12.87 6.15 -11.76
N GLU A 77 -12.51 6.13 -13.04
CA GLU A 77 -13.45 5.82 -14.11
C GLU A 77 -13.78 4.32 -14.20
N ARG A 78 -12.89 3.43 -13.72
CA ARG A 78 -13.06 1.96 -13.84
C ARG A 78 -13.47 1.30 -12.53
N ILE A 79 -13.11 1.89 -11.40
CA ILE A 79 -13.33 1.32 -10.08
C ILE A 79 -14.32 2.22 -9.35
N GLU A 80 -15.56 1.75 -9.25
CA GLU A 80 -16.56 2.35 -8.36
C GLU A 80 -16.07 2.33 -6.90
N ASP A 81 -16.32 3.41 -6.17
CA ASP A 81 -15.90 3.59 -4.78
C ASP A 81 -14.39 3.36 -4.56
N LEU A 82 -13.55 3.80 -5.50
CA LEU A 82 -12.09 3.63 -5.47
C LEU A 82 -11.49 3.97 -4.10
N ASP A 83 -11.84 5.12 -3.52
CA ASP A 83 -11.26 5.59 -2.26
C ASP A 83 -11.62 4.65 -1.09
N VAL A 84 -12.83 4.08 -1.08
CA VAL A 84 -13.29 3.11 -0.07
C VAL A 84 -12.54 1.79 -0.23
N LYS A 85 -12.42 1.30 -1.48
CA LYS A 85 -11.73 0.03 -1.77
C LYS A 85 -10.24 0.10 -1.45
N ILE A 86 -9.58 1.22 -1.80
CA ILE A 86 -8.19 1.46 -1.43
C ILE A 86 -8.04 1.53 0.09
N SER A 87 -8.92 2.26 0.79
CA SER A 87 -8.86 2.36 2.26
C SER A 87 -8.99 0.98 2.91
N LYS A 88 -9.87 0.13 2.38
CA LYS A 88 -10.01 -1.26 2.84
C LYS A 88 -8.75 -2.08 2.60
N LEU A 89 -8.17 -2.03 1.38
CA LEU A 89 -6.91 -2.74 1.07
C LEU A 89 -5.78 -2.33 2.03
N VAL A 90 -5.65 -1.04 2.34
CA VAL A 90 -4.64 -0.55 3.28
C VAL A 90 -4.90 -1.06 4.70
N SER A 91 -6.15 -1.01 5.16
CA SER A 91 -6.53 -1.49 6.49
C SER A 91 -6.34 -3.00 6.64
N ASP A 92 -6.68 -3.79 5.62
CA ASP A 92 -6.54 -5.25 5.65
C ASP A 92 -5.05 -5.63 5.75
N LEU A 93 -4.19 -4.92 4.99
CA LEU A 93 -2.75 -5.12 5.06
C LEU A 93 -2.13 -4.71 6.40
N GLU A 94 -2.62 -3.64 7.03
CA GLU A 94 -2.21 -3.27 8.38
C GLU A 94 -2.50 -4.35 9.41
N ILE A 95 -3.70 -4.93 9.34
CA ILE A 95 -4.11 -6.02 10.22
C ILE A 95 -3.18 -7.22 10.01
N GLU A 96 -2.86 -7.56 8.77
CA GLU A 96 -1.94 -8.65 8.43
C GLU A 96 -0.54 -8.39 9.02
N ILE A 97 0.03 -7.21 8.80
CA ILE A 97 1.34 -6.82 9.33
C ILE A 97 1.34 -6.85 10.86
N PHE A 98 0.31 -6.31 11.52
CA PHE A 98 0.23 -6.34 12.98
C PHE A 98 0.07 -7.75 13.53
N THR A 99 -0.62 -8.63 12.82
CA THR A 99 -0.72 -10.05 13.17
C THR A 99 0.66 -10.71 13.08
N MET A 100 1.37 -10.54 11.96
CA MET A 100 2.73 -11.07 11.77
C MET A 100 3.72 -10.56 12.82
N LEU A 101 3.61 -9.29 13.23
CA LEU A 101 4.46 -8.72 14.28
C LEU A 101 4.07 -9.20 15.69
N ALA A 102 2.81 -9.56 15.93
CA ALA A 102 2.32 -10.06 17.21
C ALA A 102 2.67 -11.54 17.44
N GLU A 103 2.65 -12.36 16.39
CA GLU A 103 2.97 -13.80 16.44
C GLU A 103 4.45 -14.10 16.76
N LYS A 104 5.32 -13.08 16.75
CA LYS A 104 6.74 -13.21 17.12
C LYS A 104 7.05 -12.97 18.61
N LYS A 105 6.04 -12.82 19.46
CA LYS A 105 6.19 -12.82 20.93
C LYS A 105 6.03 -14.21 21.51
#